data_AF-A0A1B7WQQ6-F1
#
_entry.id   AF-A0A1B7WQQ6-F1
#
_cell.length_a   1.000
_cell.length_b   1.000
_cell.length_c   1.000
_cell.angle_alpha   90.00
_cell.angle_beta   90.00
_cell.angle_gamma   90.00
#
_symmetry.space_group_name_H-M   'P 1'
#
loop_
_entity.id
_entity.type
_entity.pdbx_description
1 polymer ?
#
loop_
_entity_poly.entity_id
_entity_poly.type
_entity_poly.pdbx_seq_one_letter_code
_entity_poly.pdbx_strand_id
1 'polypeptide(L)'
;MYPFASVAYQMEKISISLPAPLVQFVENYKISKGCKSRSQVIELALDLLRYQELEQAYREASSEIDPNWELTVGDGLIDETW
;
A
#
# COMPACT_ATOMS: atom_id res chain seq x y z
N MET A 1 25.81 9.35 -18.39
CA MET A 1 26.09 8.39 -17.30
C MET A 1 25.69 9.06 -16.00
N TYR A 2 24.43 8.95 -15.61
CA TYR A 2 23.92 9.54 -14.37
C TYR A 2 24.11 8.55 -13.22
N PRO A 3 24.59 8.97 -12.05
CA PRO A 3 24.66 8.08 -10.90
C PRO A 3 23.23 7.84 -10.42
N PHE A 4 22.84 6.57 -10.34
CA PHE A 4 21.66 6.14 -9.60
C PHE A 4 21.99 6.41 -8.12
N ALA A 5 21.73 7.64 -7.66
CA ALA A 5 21.80 7.96 -6.26
C ALA A 5 20.93 6.93 -5.55
N SER A 6 21.54 6.11 -4.69
CA SER A 6 20.79 5.31 -3.74
C SER A 6 19.90 6.31 -3.01
N VAL A 7 18.58 6.29 -3.25
CA VAL A 7 17.64 6.97 -2.37
C VAL A 7 17.81 6.27 -1.04
N ALA A 8 18.66 6.83 -0.19
CA ALA A 8 18.83 6.33 1.16
C ALA A 8 17.44 6.41 1.79
N TYR A 9 16.89 5.27 2.20
CA TYR A 9 15.65 5.22 2.94
C TYR A 9 15.88 5.93 4.28
N GLN A 10 15.57 7.22 4.34
CA GLN A 10 15.74 8.03 5.54
C GLN A 10 14.60 7.70 6.50
N MET A 11 14.93 7.04 7.61
CA MET A 11 14.00 6.83 8.70
C MET A 11 13.93 8.09 9.57
N GLU A 12 12.76 8.70 9.65
CA GLU A 12 12.49 9.81 10.55
C GLU A 12 11.89 9.30 11.87
N LYS A 13 12.40 9.79 13.00
CA LYS A 13 11.88 9.43 14.33
C LYS A 13 10.79 10.41 14.71
N ILE A 14 9.60 9.88 14.94
CA ILE A 14 8.46 10.64 15.43
C ILE A 14 8.21 10.34 16.92
N SER A 15 7.79 11.35 17.67
CA SER A 15 7.29 11.21 19.04
C SER A 15 5.81 11.56 19.04
N ILE A 16 4.97 10.63 19.52
CA ILE A 16 3.52 10.77 19.54
C ILE A 16 2.98 10.45 20.93
N SER A 17 1.92 11.15 21.32
CA SER A 17 1.13 10.81 22.50
C SER A 17 -0.13 10.08 22.07
N LEU A 18 -0.41 8.93 22.67
CA LEU A 18 -1.60 8.13 22.39
C LEU A 18 -2.38 7.87 23.68
N PRO A 19 -3.72 7.83 23.63
CA PRO A 19 -4.55 7.35 24.73
C PRO A 19 -4.10 5.97 25.23
N ALA A 20 -4.15 5.75 26.55
CA ALA A 20 -3.75 4.48 27.16
C ALA A 20 -4.39 3.23 26.53
N PRO A 21 -5.70 3.23 26.16
CA PRO A 21 -6.31 2.08 25.48
C PRO A 21 -5.67 1.75 24.13
N LEU A 22 -5.24 2.76 23.36
CA LEU A 22 -4.57 2.54 22.07
C LEU A 22 -3.15 2.01 22.26
N VAL A 23 -2.44 2.47 23.30
CA VAL A 23 -1.14 1.90 23.65
C VAL A 23 -1.29 0.42 24.03
N GLN A 24 -2.30 0.07 24.84
CA GLN A 24 -2.60 -1.32 25.19
C GLN A 24 -2.94 -2.16 23.95
N PHE A 25 -3.74 -1.62 23.03
CA PHE A 25 -4.03 -2.27 21.77
C PHE A 25 -2.75 -2.59 20.98
N VAL A 26 -1.85 -1.61 20.84
CA VAL A 26 -0.57 -1.80 20.13
C VAL A 26 0.27 -2.89 20.79
N GLU A 27 0.35 -2.92 22.12
CA GLU A 27 1.10 -3.97 22.84
C GLU A 27 0.49 -5.37 22.62
N ASN A 28 -0.84 -5.49 22.72
CA ASN A 28 -1.53 -6.76 22.50
C ASN A 28 -1.39 -7.24 21.04
N TYR A 29 -1.51 -6.31 20.08
CA TYR A 29 -1.36 -6.61 18.67
C TYR A 29 0.06 -7.06 18.35
N LYS A 30 1.07 -6.37 18.91
CA LYS A 30 2.49 -6.74 18.78
C LYS A 30 2.73 -8.19 19.20
N ILE A 31 2.21 -8.59 20.37
CA ILE A 31 2.37 -9.96 20.90
C ILE A 31 1.62 -10.96 20.03
N SER A 32 0.32 -10.72 19.78
CA SER A 32 -0.55 -11.67 19.07
C SER A 32 -0.14 -11.92 17.62
N LYS A 33 0.50 -10.94 16.97
CA LYS A 33 0.96 -11.03 15.57
C LYS A 33 2.47 -11.20 15.42
N GLY A 34 3.21 -11.33 16.52
CA GLY A 34 4.67 -11.55 16.50
C GLY A 34 5.46 -10.36 15.95
N CYS A 35 4.97 -9.13 16.10
CA CYS A 35 5.70 -7.94 15.70
C CYS A 35 6.88 -7.69 16.65
N LYS A 36 8.00 -7.22 16.10
CA LYS A 36 9.27 -6.97 16.80
C LYS A 36 9.22 -5.73 17.68
N SER A 37 8.40 -4.74 17.34
CA SER A 37 8.34 -3.45 18.05
C SER A 37 6.96 -2.79 17.93
N ARG A 38 6.70 -1.81 18.79
CA ARG A 38 5.53 -0.91 18.65
C ARG A 38 5.56 -0.18 17.31
N SER A 39 6.73 0.32 16.90
CA SER A 39 6.90 1.01 15.63
C SER A 39 6.48 0.14 14.45
N GLN A 40 6.78 -1.17 14.46
CA GLN A 40 6.34 -2.07 13.40
C GLN A 40 4.81 -2.21 13.33
N VAL A 41 4.12 -2.20 14.48
CA VAL A 41 2.64 -2.20 14.51
C VAL A 41 2.10 -0.90 13.92
N ILE A 42 2.73 0.24 14.23
CA ILE A 42 2.34 1.54 13.69
C ILE A 42 2.63 1.63 12.17
N GLU A 43 3.78 1.13 11.71
CA GLU A 43 4.11 1.01 10.28
C GLU A 43 3.05 0.20 9.54
N LEU A 44 2.68 -0.98 10.06
CA LEU A 44 1.61 -1.79 9.47
C LEU A 44 0.27 -1.06 9.42
N ALA A 45 -0.09 -0.33 10.48
CA ALA A 45 -1.32 0.45 10.51
C ALA A 45 -1.31 1.57 9.44
N LEU A 46 -0.17 2.24 9.25
CA LEU A 46 -0.01 3.26 8.22
C LEU A 46 -0.09 2.67 6.82
N ASP A 47 0.51 1.50 6.58
CA ASP A 47 0.39 0.80 5.30
C ASP A 47 -1.06 0.42 5.00
N LEU A 48 -1.80 -0.05 6.01
CA LEU A 48 -3.23 -0.34 5.85
C LEU A 48 -4.05 0.91 5.48
N LEU A 49 -3.75 2.07 6.08
CA LEU A 49 -4.39 3.33 5.70
C LEU A 49 -4.08 3.71 4.24
N ARG A 50 -2.83 3.55 3.81
CA ARG A 50 -2.44 3.78 2.41
C ARG A 50 -3.16 2.85 1.44
N TYR A 51 -3.32 1.58 1.80
CA TYR A 51 -4.07 0.63 0.97
C TYR A 51 -5.55 1.00 0.86
N GLN A 52 -6.16 1.53 1.92
CA GLN A 52 -7.54 2.01 1.86
C GLN A 52 -7.69 3.21 0.93
N GLU A 53 -6.78 4.18 0.98
CA GLU A 53 -6.76 5.31 0.04
C GLU A 53 -6.54 4.84 -1.40
N LEU A 54 -5.66 3.86 -1.60
CA LEU A 54 -5.41 3.28 -2.92
C LEU A 54 -6.63 2.56 -3.48
N GLU A 55 -7.31 1.74 -2.65
CA GLU A 55 -8.56 1.07 -3.05
C GLU A 55 -9.63 2.09 -3.48
N GLN A 56 -9.77 3.17 -2.72
CA GLN A 56 -10.71 4.24 -3.05
C GLN A 56 -10.36 4.90 -4.39
N ALA A 57 -9.09 5.24 -4.62
CA ALA A 57 -8.63 5.82 -5.88
C ALA A 57 -8.87 4.89 -7.08
N TYR A 58 -8.62 3.58 -6.92
CA TYR A 58 -8.92 2.60 -7.97
C TYR A 58 -10.43 2.50 -8.25
N ARG A 59 -11.27 2.55 -7.22
CA ARG A 59 -12.72 2.52 -7.37
C ARG A 59 -13.23 3.73 -8.15
N GLU A 60 -12.70 4.91 -7.86
CA GLU A 60 -13.02 6.15 -8.57
C GLU A 60 -12.54 6.09 -10.02
N ALA A 61 -11.28 5.75 -10.26
CA ALA A 61 -10.72 5.63 -11.61
C ALA A 61 -11.47 4.58 -12.46
N SER A 62 -11.85 3.45 -11.85
CA SER A 62 -12.64 2.42 -12.52
C SER A 62 -14.05 2.87 -12.90
N SER A 63 -14.57 3.95 -12.32
CA SER A 63 -15.87 4.51 -12.73
C SER A 63 -15.79 5.36 -14.00
N GLU A 64 -14.58 5.72 -14.44
CA GLU A 64 -14.31 6.56 -15.61
C GLU A 64 -13.86 5.74 -16.83
N ILE A 65 -14.13 4.43 -16.85
CA ILE A 65 -13.72 3.53 -17.95
C ILE A 65 -14.37 3.98 -19.27
N ASP A 66 -13.54 4.22 -20.29
CA ASP A 66 -13.98 4.47 -21.66
C ASP A 66 -14.31 3.14 -22.36
N PRO A 67 -15.58 2.89 -22.76
CA PRO A 67 -15.99 1.66 -23.44
C PRO A 67 -15.26 1.39 -24.76
N ASN A 68 -14.63 2.40 -25.38
CA ASN A 68 -13.86 2.23 -26.61
C ASN A 68 -12.65 1.29 -26.41
N TRP A 69 -12.14 1.15 -25.19
CA TRP A 69 -11.06 0.20 -24.87
C TRP A 69 -11.49 -1.27 -25.01
N GLU A 70 -12.79 -1.57 -24.97
CA GLU A 70 -13.29 -2.94 -25.19
C GLU A 70 -12.99 -3.43 -26.61
N LEU A 71 -12.86 -2.53 -27.58
CA LEU A 71 -12.58 -2.89 -28.98
C LEU A 71 -11.19 -3.51 -29.15
N THR A 72 -10.23 -3.17 -28.30
CA THR A 72 -8.83 -3.62 -28.40
C THR A 72 -8.52 -4.82 -27.50
N VAL A 73 -9.50 -5.34 -26.74
CA VAL A 73 -9.30 -6.46 -25.79
C VAL A 73 -8.81 -7.74 -26.46
N GLY A 74 -9.11 -7.92 -27.75
CA GLY A 74 -8.74 -9.08 -28.57
C GLY A 74 -7.52 -8.88 -29.48
N ASP A 75 -6.92 -7.69 -29.48
CA ASP A 75 -5.80 -7.38 -30.37
C ASP A 75 -4.60 -8.30 -30.05
N GLY A 76 -4.07 -9.00 -31.07
CA GLY A 76 -2.93 -9.91 -30.93
C GLY A 76 -3.25 -11.31 -30.36
N LEU A 77 -4.51 -11.62 -30.05
CA LEU A 77 -4.93 -12.97 -29.62
C LEU A 77 -5.20 -13.94 -30.78
N ILE A 78 -5.24 -13.44 -32.02
CA ILE A 78 -5.29 -14.24 -33.26
C ILE A 78 -3.88 -14.36 -33.83
N ASP A 79 -3.03 -15.17 -33.18
CA ASP A 79 -1.83 -15.75 -33.81
C ASP A 79 -1.77 -17.24 -33.45
N GLU A 80 -2.75 -17.98 -33.95
CA GLU A 80 -2.67 -19.42 -34.09
C GLU A 80 -2.89 -19.78 -35.57
N THR A 81 -1.86 -19.56 -36.37
CA THR A 81 -1.67 -20.30 -37.62
C THR A 81 -0.51 -21.26 -37.44
N TRP A 82 -0.88 -22.53 -37.27
CA TRP A 82 -0.03 -23.71 -37.20
C TRP A 82 0.81 -23.90 -38.47
#